data_AF-E3MNY0-F1
#
_entry.id   AF-E3MNY0-F1
#
_cell.length_a   1.000
_cell.length_b   1.000
_cell.length_c   1.000
_cell.angle_alpha   90.00
_cell.angle_beta   90.00
_cell.angle_gamma   90.00
#
_symmetry.space_group_name_H-M   'P 1'
#
loop_
_entity.id
_entity.type
_entity.pdbx_description
1 polymer ?
#
loop_
_entity_poly.entity_id
_entity_poly.type
_entity_poly.pdbx_seq_one_letter_code
_entity_poly.pdbx_strand_id
1 'polypeptide(L)'
;MLSKLEKLEFADGTSNNMTSLSKGFLIFVLPESVLRKVLNEMDLVVILELSLSSKKSESIIHSCSIPVEMISFEWHQVSVFRNHYEKCDIKFDLIDCGQTENRFIGGCRFADWKAEDSGVISCYPHCRSALFNHLNTIFSVGKLFYTIDKWPVFQKPHELPRNAFSLTIPKVSNPELVEDTIGTILDYFDVEDTLDLEYNLPRLSEKVLQVKNLKLESVLNIPLADFLHHSNFKKLQITKHDYKSDEIRDGIFKWLGNGSKYLRLEYRRTDSDLYQFLRGISSEKNNILRFQKFSKRRSVSVGYNGSYLEFTLKKEKNYEKKKKTRFPLFRLPALPLREIFSAMNPAETLEISLLSQKAKLSIKSLNIRLKSIVLNTDQLKLTDETDERREIAIDDFLNRHELKRKMYRSQMIGESQFFTFVKLQEDFTKTMCCVPMNSAEHLLAFNHFLSLYKVGTVQFNISDPPDRIFTNFQLITNLDISGRLTRLPREVFNVPLINITTRGNIPFADFLRLNCSSIKLWNHRLTNGEVRSWIRHWKEHMTNIQLLSLEDNNYNLDIVLRGFTISLWQTRNEANREAYRLSCSGEIWEIQRDADGKKASVGLMGEFLELRVWKD
;
A
#
# COMPACT_ATOMS: atom_id res chain seq x y z
N MET A 1 15.11 -36.18 2.90
CA MET A 1 15.53 -36.41 4.31
C MET A 1 14.65 -37.47 4.98
N LEU A 2 13.32 -37.42 4.77
CA LEU A 2 12.34 -38.40 5.27
C LEU A 2 12.56 -39.85 4.78
N SER A 3 12.96 -40.07 3.51
CA SER A 3 13.27 -41.42 2.99
C SER A 3 14.48 -42.11 3.65
N LYS A 4 15.26 -41.38 4.46
CA LYS A 4 16.35 -41.93 5.28
C LYS A 4 15.93 -42.24 6.72
N LEU A 5 14.78 -41.76 7.18
CA LEU A 5 14.23 -42.01 8.52
C LEU A 5 13.24 -43.19 8.54
N GLU A 6 12.49 -43.44 7.45
CA GLU A 6 11.46 -44.50 7.39
C GLU A 6 11.98 -45.95 7.31
N LYS A 7 13.26 -46.20 7.01
CA LYS A 7 13.78 -47.56 6.78
C LYS A 7 14.05 -48.41 8.05
N LEU A 8 13.44 -48.10 9.21
CA LEU A 8 13.84 -48.71 10.49
C LEU A 8 12.75 -49.31 11.39
N GLU A 9 11.51 -49.51 10.92
CA GLU A 9 10.52 -50.28 11.72
C GLU A 9 9.93 -51.54 11.05
N PHE A 10 10.36 -51.93 9.84
CA PHE A 10 10.01 -53.25 9.27
C PHE A 10 11.25 -53.96 8.72
N ALA A 11 11.92 -54.70 9.58
CA ALA A 11 12.81 -55.79 9.18
C ALA A 11 12.33 -57.05 9.88
N ASP A 12 11.28 -57.67 9.32
CA ASP A 12 11.00 -59.07 9.62
C ASP A 12 12.09 -59.91 8.96
N GLY A 13 12.74 -60.73 9.78
CA GLY A 13 14.05 -61.30 9.48
C GLY A 13 13.99 -62.37 8.41
N THR A 14 14.48 -62.09 7.20
CA THR A 14 15.20 -63.05 6.34
C THR A 14 15.65 -62.36 5.05
N SER A 15 16.81 -61.71 5.05
CA SER A 15 17.53 -61.35 3.82
C SER A 15 18.94 -60.85 4.17
N ASN A 16 19.93 -61.73 4.05
CA ASN A 16 21.35 -61.38 4.19
C ASN A 16 21.83 -60.73 2.89
N ASN A 17 21.74 -59.41 2.81
CA ASN A 17 22.56 -58.62 1.88
C ASN A 17 22.98 -57.31 2.56
N MET A 18 24.15 -57.35 3.20
CA MET A 18 24.80 -56.19 3.80
C MET A 18 25.37 -55.28 2.70
N THR A 19 24.56 -54.33 2.26
CA THR A 19 25.08 -53.01 1.86
C THR A 19 24.98 -52.09 3.06
N SER A 20 26.00 -51.27 3.30
CA SER A 20 26.13 -50.41 4.48
C SER A 20 25.01 -49.36 4.55
N LEU A 21 23.84 -49.73 5.08
CA LEU A 21 22.84 -48.79 5.53
C LEU A 21 23.44 -48.03 6.71
N SER A 22 23.73 -46.75 6.50
CA SER A 22 24.00 -45.81 7.58
C SER A 22 22.88 -45.94 8.61
N LYS A 23 23.17 -46.44 9.81
CA LYS A 23 22.20 -46.50 10.91
C LYS A 23 21.71 -45.08 11.16
N GLY A 24 20.49 -44.79 10.72
CA GLY A 24 19.83 -43.52 10.97
C GLY A 24 19.72 -43.27 12.47
N PHE A 25 19.71 -42.00 12.86
CA PHE A 25 19.52 -41.60 14.25
C PHE A 25 18.08 -41.91 14.69
N LEU A 26 17.92 -42.69 15.76
CA LEU A 26 16.61 -43.08 16.28
C LEU A 26 16.03 -41.96 17.16
N ILE A 27 15.24 -41.07 16.55
CA ILE A 27 14.68 -39.89 17.24
C ILE A 27 13.86 -40.25 18.48
N PHE A 28 13.08 -41.33 18.43
CA PHE A 28 12.20 -41.76 19.53
C PHE A 28 12.92 -42.46 20.70
N VAL A 29 14.23 -42.67 20.63
CA VAL A 29 15.05 -43.18 21.74
C VAL A 29 15.50 -42.04 22.66
N LEU A 30 15.31 -40.79 22.23
CA LEU A 30 15.69 -39.63 23.05
C LEU A 30 14.82 -39.52 24.31
N PRO A 31 15.40 -39.06 25.44
CA PRO A 31 14.62 -38.69 26.62
C PRO A 31 13.52 -37.69 26.24
N GLU A 32 12.34 -37.80 26.83
CA GLU A 32 11.17 -36.98 26.48
C GLU A 32 11.47 -35.47 26.48
N SER A 33 12.28 -35.00 27.45
CA SER A 33 12.68 -33.60 27.54
C SER A 33 13.56 -33.12 26.39
N VAL A 34 14.38 -34.02 25.82
CA VAL A 34 15.22 -33.75 24.65
C VAL A 34 14.38 -33.88 23.38
N LEU A 35 13.55 -34.92 23.29
CA LEU A 35 12.65 -35.15 22.17
C LEU A 35 11.69 -33.98 21.99
N ARG A 36 11.09 -33.46 23.06
CA ARG A 36 10.27 -32.26 23.04
C ARG A 36 11.01 -31.07 22.45
N LYS A 37 12.27 -30.85 22.83
CA LYS A 37 13.09 -29.77 22.26
C LYS A 37 13.33 -29.97 20.77
N VAL A 38 13.66 -31.20 20.35
CA VAL A 38 13.86 -31.52 18.94
C VAL A 38 12.58 -31.29 18.14
N LEU A 39 11.44 -31.79 18.62
CA LEU A 39 10.15 -31.63 17.95
C LEU A 39 9.71 -30.16 17.90
N ASN A 40 10.03 -29.33 18.90
CA ASN A 40 9.74 -27.90 18.86
C ASN A 40 10.54 -27.13 17.79
N GLU A 41 11.68 -27.67 17.38
CA GLU A 41 12.52 -27.08 16.30
C GLU A 41 12.23 -27.73 14.93
N MET A 42 11.37 -28.76 14.89
CA MET A 42 10.99 -29.43 13.64
C MET A 42 9.81 -28.73 12.98
N ASP A 43 9.79 -28.79 11.65
CA ASP A 43 8.65 -28.36 10.83
C ASP A 43 7.39 -29.16 11.19
N LEU A 44 6.25 -28.48 11.27
CA LEU A 44 4.94 -29.07 11.57
C LEU A 44 4.57 -30.23 10.64
N VAL A 45 4.90 -30.16 9.34
CA VAL A 45 4.67 -31.23 8.36
C VAL A 45 5.46 -32.48 8.76
N VAL A 46 6.73 -32.31 9.13
CA VAL A 46 7.59 -33.43 9.54
C VAL A 46 7.05 -34.10 10.80
N ILE A 47 6.57 -33.31 11.77
CA ILE A 47 5.98 -33.86 13.00
C ILE A 47 4.70 -34.63 12.70
N LEU A 48 3.86 -34.11 11.80
CA LEU A 48 2.65 -34.79 11.36
C LEU A 48 3.00 -36.12 10.68
N GLU A 49 3.92 -36.14 9.72
CA GLU A 49 4.38 -37.37 9.07
C GLU A 49 4.94 -38.39 10.08
N LEU A 50 5.76 -37.93 11.02
CA LEU A 50 6.27 -38.77 12.10
C LEU A 50 5.15 -39.34 12.96
N SER A 51 4.11 -38.54 13.27
CA SER A 51 2.95 -39.02 14.03
C SER A 51 2.14 -40.09 13.27
N LEU A 52 2.16 -40.07 11.94
CA LEU A 52 1.46 -41.02 11.09
C LEU A 52 2.26 -42.30 10.80
N SER A 53 3.54 -42.36 11.19
CA SER A 53 4.40 -43.52 10.96
C SER A 53 4.00 -44.76 11.77
N SER A 54 3.57 -44.57 13.04
CA SER A 54 3.08 -45.65 13.89
C SER A 54 2.29 -45.10 15.09
N LYS A 55 1.41 -45.93 15.67
CA LYS A 55 0.68 -45.58 16.92
C LYS A 55 1.63 -45.26 18.08
N LYS A 56 2.81 -45.86 18.09
CA LYS A 56 3.84 -45.60 19.10
C LYS A 56 4.41 -44.20 18.92
N SER A 57 4.75 -43.81 17.69
CA SER A 57 5.21 -42.46 17.35
C SER A 57 4.18 -41.39 17.72
N GLU A 58 2.91 -41.62 17.37
CA GLU A 58 1.77 -40.77 17.76
C GLU A 58 1.71 -40.56 19.28
N SER A 59 1.73 -41.66 20.05
CA SER A 59 1.66 -41.61 21.51
C SER A 59 2.85 -40.86 22.13
N ILE A 60 4.06 -41.03 21.58
CA ILE A 60 5.25 -40.33 22.04
C ILE A 60 5.16 -38.83 21.72
N ILE A 61 4.76 -38.45 20.51
CA ILE A 61 4.60 -37.05 20.11
C ILE A 61 3.53 -36.36 20.98
N HIS A 62 2.39 -37.02 21.21
CA HIS A 62 1.36 -36.54 22.12
C HIS A 62 1.90 -36.28 23.53
N SER A 63 2.68 -37.21 24.09
CA SER A 63 3.30 -37.02 25.43
C SER A 63 4.21 -35.78 25.48
N CYS A 64 4.87 -35.45 24.36
CA CYS A 64 5.72 -34.27 24.27
C CYS A 64 4.95 -32.94 24.35
N SER A 65 3.61 -32.92 24.26
CA SER A 65 2.77 -31.73 24.47
C SER A 65 3.24 -30.51 23.67
N ILE A 66 3.50 -30.70 22.38
CA ILE A 66 4.05 -29.65 21.51
C ILE A 66 3.03 -28.50 21.41
N PRO A 67 3.39 -27.27 21.81
CA PRO A 67 2.45 -26.16 21.83
C PRO A 67 2.14 -25.67 20.42
N VAL A 68 0.86 -25.44 20.13
CA VAL A 68 0.39 -24.82 18.89
C VAL A 68 -0.54 -23.67 19.27
N GLU A 69 -0.30 -22.48 18.70
CA GLU A 69 -1.11 -21.28 18.98
C GLU A 69 -2.58 -21.51 18.63
N MET A 70 -2.85 -22.04 17.43
CA MET A 70 -4.20 -22.34 16.99
C MET A 70 -4.29 -23.40 15.90
N ILE A 71 -5.43 -24.08 15.82
CA ILE A 71 -5.84 -24.88 14.66
C ILE A 71 -7.13 -24.28 14.10
N SER A 72 -7.17 -24.07 12.79
CA SER A 72 -8.34 -23.61 12.05
C SER A 72 -8.90 -24.74 11.19
N PHE A 73 -10.19 -25.04 11.35
CA PHE A 73 -10.94 -25.97 10.53
C PHE A 73 -11.81 -25.21 9.53
N GLU A 74 -11.63 -25.51 8.26
CA GLU A 74 -12.53 -25.11 7.17
C GLU A 74 -12.88 -26.38 6.38
N TRP A 75 -13.99 -26.38 5.63
CA TRP A 75 -14.39 -27.61 4.95
C TRP A 75 -13.37 -28.10 3.92
N HIS A 76 -12.64 -27.17 3.31
CA HIS A 76 -11.65 -27.45 2.27
C HIS A 76 -10.21 -27.47 2.78
N GLN A 77 -9.96 -27.10 4.03
CA GLN A 77 -8.61 -27.08 4.58
C GLN A 77 -8.58 -27.12 6.11
N VAL A 78 -7.51 -27.69 6.66
CA VAL A 78 -7.15 -27.52 8.08
C VAL A 78 -5.80 -26.83 8.16
N SER A 79 -5.73 -25.74 8.90
CA SER A 79 -4.48 -24.98 9.11
C SER A 79 -4.02 -25.10 10.55
N VAL A 80 -2.75 -25.44 10.76
CA VAL A 80 -2.09 -25.53 12.07
C VAL A 80 -1.08 -24.39 12.17
N PHE A 81 -1.18 -23.58 13.22
CA PHE A 81 -0.30 -22.44 13.45
C PHE A 81 0.45 -22.63 14.77
N ARG A 82 1.76 -22.90 14.70
CA ARG A 82 2.58 -22.94 15.92
C ARG A 82 2.73 -21.55 16.52
N ASN A 83 2.92 -20.55 15.65
CA ASN A 83 3.04 -19.14 15.97
C ASN A 83 2.67 -18.29 14.73
N HIS A 84 2.85 -16.97 14.78
CA HIS A 84 2.55 -16.07 13.65
C HIS A 84 3.38 -16.29 12.37
N TYR A 85 4.47 -17.05 12.43
CA TYR A 85 5.39 -17.26 11.30
C TYR A 85 5.37 -18.69 10.75
N GLU A 86 5.06 -19.69 11.59
CA GLU A 86 5.08 -21.10 11.21
C GLU A 86 3.66 -21.66 11.09
N LYS A 87 3.33 -22.10 9.87
CA LYS A 87 2.00 -22.58 9.47
C LYS A 87 2.15 -23.85 8.65
N CYS A 88 1.30 -24.84 8.91
CA CYS A 88 1.10 -26.01 8.06
C CYS A 88 -0.35 -26.00 7.56
N ASP A 89 -0.53 -26.08 6.24
CA ASP A 89 -1.85 -26.15 5.61
C ASP A 89 -2.11 -27.55 5.07
N ILE A 90 -3.25 -28.14 5.42
CA ILE A 90 -3.69 -29.43 4.89
C ILE A 90 -4.93 -29.17 4.04
N LYS A 91 -4.77 -29.18 2.72
CA LYS A 91 -5.82 -28.90 1.74
C LYS A 91 -6.52 -30.17 1.31
N PHE A 92 -7.84 -30.08 1.23
CA PHE A 92 -8.71 -31.14 0.74
C PHE A 92 -9.10 -30.87 -0.72
N ASP A 93 -8.14 -31.06 -1.62
CA ASP A 93 -8.31 -30.81 -3.04
C ASP A 93 -9.12 -31.92 -3.72
N LEU A 94 -9.85 -31.56 -4.79
CA LEU A 94 -10.64 -32.48 -5.63
C LEU A 94 -9.89 -32.91 -6.90
N ILE A 95 -8.64 -32.49 -7.07
CA ILE A 95 -7.87 -32.75 -8.28
C ILE A 95 -7.01 -33.99 -8.05
N ASP A 96 -7.25 -35.02 -8.87
CA ASP A 96 -6.45 -36.24 -8.93
C ASP A 96 -4.97 -35.87 -9.09
N CYS A 97 -4.18 -36.10 -8.04
CA CYS A 97 -2.77 -35.75 -8.01
C CYS A 97 -1.88 -36.81 -8.69
N GLY A 98 -2.47 -37.89 -9.23
CA GLY A 98 -1.75 -38.96 -9.95
C GLY A 98 -0.73 -39.73 -9.11
N GLN A 99 -0.66 -39.50 -7.80
CA GLN A 99 0.23 -40.17 -6.86
C GLN A 99 -0.58 -40.88 -5.77
N THR A 100 -0.21 -42.13 -5.47
CA THR A 100 -1.08 -43.14 -4.83
C THR A 100 -0.83 -43.36 -3.34
N GLU A 101 -0.09 -42.49 -2.64
CA GLU A 101 0.14 -42.70 -1.21
C GLU A 101 -1.15 -42.46 -0.42
N ASN A 102 -1.58 -43.52 0.28
CA ASN A 102 -2.73 -43.48 1.15
C ASN A 102 -2.24 -43.42 2.59
N ARG A 103 -2.75 -42.46 3.37
CA ARG A 103 -2.54 -42.41 4.82
C ARG A 103 -3.83 -42.80 5.54
N PHE A 104 -3.69 -43.39 6.73
CA PHE A 104 -4.83 -43.76 7.57
C PHE A 104 -4.75 -42.99 8.89
N ILE A 105 -5.75 -42.16 9.16
CA ILE A 105 -5.81 -41.28 10.34
C ILE A 105 -7.14 -41.51 11.04
N GLY A 106 -7.11 -41.89 12.32
CA GLY A 106 -8.32 -42.24 13.06
C GLY A 106 -9.17 -43.35 12.41
N GLY A 107 -8.51 -44.31 11.73
CA GLY A 107 -9.18 -45.37 10.97
C GLY A 107 -9.78 -44.94 9.64
N CYS A 108 -9.66 -43.66 9.27
CA CYS A 108 -10.17 -43.11 8.02
C CYS A 108 -9.06 -43.00 6.98
N ARG A 109 -9.38 -43.33 5.73
CA ARG A 109 -8.44 -43.23 4.61
C ARG A 109 -8.34 -41.78 4.10
N PHE A 110 -7.11 -41.36 3.81
CA PHE A 110 -6.78 -40.12 3.13
C PHE A 110 -5.99 -40.52 1.87
N ALA A 111 -6.65 -40.41 0.72
CA ALA A 111 -6.03 -40.73 -0.56
C ALA A 111 -5.20 -39.56 -1.08
N ASP A 112 -4.32 -39.83 -2.03
CA ASP A 112 -3.49 -38.83 -2.72
C ASP A 112 -2.71 -37.92 -1.76
N TRP A 113 -2.19 -38.49 -0.67
CA TRP A 113 -1.48 -37.74 0.35
C TRP A 113 -0.12 -37.27 -0.17
N LYS A 114 0.06 -35.96 -0.26
CA LYS A 114 1.27 -35.34 -0.80
C LYS A 114 1.71 -34.18 0.07
N ALA A 115 2.88 -34.29 0.67
CA ALA A 115 3.56 -33.19 1.36
C ALA A 115 4.45 -32.42 0.37
N GLU A 116 4.28 -31.11 0.29
CA GLU A 116 5.10 -30.21 -0.52
C GLU A 116 6.18 -29.53 0.33
N ASP A 117 7.29 -29.13 -0.31
CA ASP A 117 8.37 -28.36 0.34
C ASP A 117 7.90 -26.99 0.87
N SER A 118 6.71 -26.54 0.45
CA SER A 118 6.06 -25.30 0.87
C SER A 118 5.43 -25.36 2.27
N GLY A 119 5.40 -26.52 2.92
CA GLY A 119 4.67 -26.73 4.18
C GLY A 119 3.18 -27.03 3.99
N VAL A 120 2.76 -27.29 2.74
CA VAL A 120 1.38 -27.63 2.38
C VAL A 120 1.27 -29.14 2.17
N ILE A 121 0.22 -29.74 2.69
CA ILE A 121 -0.18 -31.12 2.45
C ILE A 121 -1.48 -31.10 1.64
N SER A 122 -1.52 -31.79 0.50
CA SER A 122 -2.77 -32.03 -0.23
C SER A 122 -3.20 -33.48 -0.06
N CYS A 123 -4.50 -33.72 0.13
CA CYS A 123 -5.06 -35.07 0.22
C CYS A 123 -6.57 -35.09 -0.07
N TYR A 124 -7.11 -36.27 -0.36
CA TYR A 124 -8.55 -36.52 -0.47
C TYR A 124 -9.09 -37.25 0.77
N PRO A 125 -9.82 -36.56 1.67
CA PRO A 125 -10.24 -37.14 2.93
C PRO A 125 -11.55 -37.94 2.80
N HIS A 126 -11.59 -39.16 3.32
CA HIS A 126 -12.86 -39.85 3.57
C HIS A 126 -13.59 -39.29 4.81
N CYS A 127 -12.85 -38.79 5.81
CA CYS A 127 -13.40 -38.23 7.03
C CYS A 127 -12.53 -37.08 7.54
N ARG A 128 -12.97 -35.83 7.34
CA ARG A 128 -12.19 -34.63 7.68
C ARG A 128 -12.02 -34.44 9.19
N SER A 129 -13.03 -34.80 9.97
CA SER A 129 -13.02 -34.70 11.44
C SER A 129 -11.95 -35.61 12.06
N ALA A 130 -11.66 -36.78 11.47
CA ALA A 130 -10.62 -37.68 11.94
C ALA A 130 -9.22 -37.03 11.95
N LEU A 131 -8.86 -36.31 10.88
CA LEU A 131 -7.59 -35.57 10.82
C LEU A 131 -7.57 -34.44 11.84
N PHE A 132 -8.65 -33.67 11.95
CA PHE A 132 -8.71 -32.57 12.91
C PHE A 132 -8.56 -33.06 14.36
N ASN A 133 -9.24 -34.15 14.71
CA ASN A 133 -9.13 -34.79 16.02
C ASN A 133 -7.72 -35.33 16.28
N HIS A 134 -7.08 -35.92 15.27
CA HIS A 134 -5.68 -36.35 15.36
C HIS A 134 -4.77 -35.18 15.69
N LEU A 135 -4.88 -34.06 14.96
CA LEU A 135 -4.09 -32.85 15.21
C LEU A 135 -4.34 -32.28 16.61
N ASN A 136 -5.61 -32.22 17.03
CA ASN A 136 -5.99 -31.77 18.37
C ASN A 136 -5.54 -32.74 19.48
N THR A 137 -5.24 -33.99 19.13
CA THR A 137 -4.68 -34.98 20.04
C THR A 137 -3.16 -34.81 20.14
N ILE A 138 -2.44 -34.75 19.02
CA ILE A 138 -0.96 -34.73 19.05
C ILE A 138 -0.36 -33.39 19.49
N PHE A 139 -1.12 -32.28 19.40
CA PHE A 139 -0.67 -30.94 19.78
C PHE A 139 -1.37 -30.43 21.05
N SER A 140 -0.65 -29.63 21.83
CA SER A 140 -1.23 -28.82 22.90
C SER A 140 -1.78 -27.52 22.30
N VAL A 141 -3.04 -27.56 21.87
CA VAL A 141 -3.67 -26.48 21.11
C VAL A 141 -4.17 -25.36 22.01
N GLY A 142 -3.72 -24.13 21.75
CA GLY A 142 -4.17 -22.95 22.49
C GLY A 142 -5.60 -22.52 22.14
N LYS A 143 -5.96 -22.54 20.86
CA LYS A 143 -7.26 -22.03 20.34
C LYS A 143 -7.74 -22.83 19.14
N LEU A 144 -9.05 -23.11 19.10
CA LEU A 144 -9.70 -23.78 17.98
C LEU A 144 -10.61 -22.80 17.22
N PHE A 145 -10.41 -22.69 15.92
CA PHE A 145 -11.19 -21.87 15.01
C PHE A 145 -11.96 -22.77 14.05
N TYR A 146 -13.24 -22.45 13.82
CA TYR A 146 -14.09 -23.20 12.91
C TYR A 146 -14.76 -22.27 11.92
N THR A 147 -14.72 -22.64 10.63
CA THR A 147 -15.52 -22.04 9.57
C THR A 147 -16.37 -23.13 8.93
N ILE A 148 -17.70 -23.02 9.03
CA ILE A 148 -18.67 -24.02 8.55
C ILE A 148 -19.35 -23.49 7.27
N ASP A 149 -18.63 -23.62 6.16
CA ASP A 149 -18.96 -23.01 4.86
C ASP A 149 -19.62 -23.96 3.84
N LYS A 150 -19.74 -25.25 4.16
CA LYS A 150 -20.35 -26.27 3.28
C LYS A 150 -21.54 -26.97 3.92
N TRP A 151 -22.69 -26.80 3.28
CA TRP A 151 -23.98 -27.37 3.67
C TRP A 151 -24.58 -28.20 2.52
N PRO A 152 -25.37 -29.26 2.79
CA PRO A 152 -25.72 -29.84 4.10
C PRO A 152 -24.73 -30.92 4.56
N VAL A 153 -23.54 -31.04 3.93
CA VAL A 153 -22.61 -32.16 4.14
C VAL A 153 -22.07 -32.22 5.58
N PHE A 154 -22.09 -31.10 6.29
CA PHE A 154 -21.74 -31.02 7.71
C PHE A 154 -22.88 -31.53 8.62
N GLN A 155 -23.18 -32.84 8.56
CA GLN A 155 -24.29 -33.44 9.34
C GLN A 155 -23.88 -33.89 10.75
N LYS A 156 -22.58 -33.88 11.08
CA LYS A 156 -22.04 -34.47 12.31
C LYS A 156 -21.11 -33.53 13.06
N PRO A 157 -21.62 -32.39 13.58
CA PRO A 157 -20.83 -31.48 14.42
C PRO A 157 -20.20 -32.20 15.63
N HIS A 158 -20.86 -33.25 16.13
CA HIS A 158 -20.40 -34.08 17.25
C HIS A 158 -19.08 -34.83 17.01
N GLU A 159 -18.59 -34.88 15.77
CA GLU A 159 -17.26 -35.44 15.48
C GLU A 159 -16.13 -34.42 15.67
N LEU A 160 -16.40 -33.13 15.87
CA LEU A 160 -15.38 -32.10 16.15
C LEU A 160 -15.33 -31.75 17.64
N PRO A 161 -14.19 -31.27 18.17
CA PRO A 161 -14.10 -30.81 19.55
C PRO A 161 -15.09 -29.66 19.86
N ARG A 162 -15.81 -29.80 20.97
CA ARG A 162 -16.89 -28.88 21.35
C ARG A 162 -16.43 -27.45 21.69
N ASN A 163 -15.23 -27.31 22.25
CA ASN A 163 -14.69 -26.03 22.70
C ASN A 163 -14.16 -25.24 21.50
N ALA A 164 -14.87 -24.20 21.09
CA ALA A 164 -14.45 -23.30 20.02
C ALA A 164 -13.95 -21.99 20.60
N PHE A 165 -12.76 -21.53 20.20
CA PHE A 165 -12.37 -20.15 20.48
C PHE A 165 -13.15 -19.19 19.58
N SER A 166 -13.28 -19.55 18.30
CA SER A 166 -14.05 -18.81 17.31
C SER A 166 -14.86 -19.74 16.41
N LEU A 167 -16.08 -19.35 16.08
CA LEU A 167 -16.95 -20.04 15.14
C LEU A 167 -17.51 -19.05 14.10
N THR A 168 -17.34 -19.39 12.83
CA THR A 168 -17.83 -18.63 11.68
C THR A 168 -18.75 -19.51 10.83
N ILE A 169 -19.95 -19.03 10.53
CA ILE A 169 -20.92 -19.70 9.66
C ILE A 169 -21.28 -18.72 8.53
N PRO A 170 -20.55 -18.77 7.39
CA PRO A 170 -20.74 -17.85 6.27
C PRO A 170 -21.98 -18.22 5.44
N LYS A 171 -22.54 -17.24 4.73
CA LYS A 171 -23.79 -17.39 3.99
C LYS A 171 -23.59 -18.25 2.74
N VAL A 172 -24.30 -19.38 2.66
CA VAL A 172 -24.34 -20.23 1.47
C VAL A 172 -25.55 -19.97 0.58
N SER A 173 -25.47 -20.44 -0.66
CA SER A 173 -26.45 -20.16 -1.72
C SER A 173 -27.84 -20.75 -1.50
N ASN A 174 -28.01 -21.74 -0.61
CA ASN A 174 -29.29 -22.40 -0.35
C ASN A 174 -29.69 -22.30 1.14
N PRO A 175 -30.45 -21.26 1.54
CA PRO A 175 -30.73 -20.96 2.95
C PRO A 175 -31.85 -21.81 3.58
N GLU A 176 -32.78 -22.37 2.80
CA GLU A 176 -33.99 -23.03 3.35
C GLU A 176 -33.70 -24.34 4.10
N LEU A 177 -32.60 -25.03 3.77
CA LEU A 177 -32.18 -26.27 4.45
C LEU A 177 -31.32 -26.03 5.71
N VAL A 178 -31.06 -24.77 6.07
CA VAL A 178 -29.94 -24.41 6.94
C VAL A 178 -30.38 -23.95 8.34
N GLU A 179 -31.59 -23.41 8.51
CA GLU A 179 -32.02 -22.82 9.79
C GLU A 179 -32.05 -23.82 10.96
N ASP A 180 -32.72 -24.97 10.80
CA ASP A 180 -32.78 -26.01 11.83
C ASP A 180 -31.38 -26.59 12.15
N THR A 181 -30.51 -26.60 11.15
CA THR A 181 -29.16 -27.14 11.30
C THR A 181 -28.22 -26.14 11.99
N ILE A 182 -28.38 -24.82 11.79
CA ILE A 182 -27.63 -23.80 12.52
C ILE A 182 -27.91 -23.90 14.01
N GLY A 183 -29.18 -24.05 14.41
CA GLY A 183 -29.56 -24.21 15.82
C GLY A 183 -28.81 -25.38 16.46
N THR A 184 -28.82 -26.54 15.79
CA THR A 184 -28.10 -27.75 16.23
C THR A 184 -26.59 -27.52 16.37
N ILE A 185 -25.97 -26.77 15.45
CA ILE A 185 -24.53 -26.44 15.51
C ILE A 185 -24.22 -25.50 16.67
N LEU A 186 -25.03 -24.45 16.85
CA LEU A 186 -24.85 -23.48 17.93
C LEU A 186 -25.10 -24.10 19.31
N ASP A 187 -26.00 -25.07 19.40
CA ASP A 187 -26.24 -25.84 20.62
C ASP A 187 -25.08 -26.81 20.91
N TYR A 188 -24.42 -27.30 19.87
CA TYR A 188 -23.23 -28.14 20.01
C TYR A 188 -22.03 -27.33 20.53
N PHE A 189 -21.55 -26.33 19.78
CA PHE A 189 -20.29 -25.64 20.11
C PHE A 189 -20.40 -24.74 21.34
N ASP A 190 -19.39 -24.81 22.21
CA ASP A 190 -19.21 -23.87 23.31
C ASP A 190 -18.18 -22.81 22.88
N VAL A 191 -18.67 -21.67 22.41
CA VAL A 191 -17.86 -20.59 21.79
C VAL A 191 -17.33 -19.60 22.84
N GLU A 192 -16.01 -19.55 23.01
CA GLU A 192 -15.37 -18.80 24.10
C GLU A 192 -15.19 -17.30 23.81
N ASP A 193 -14.89 -16.93 22.55
CA ASP A 193 -14.55 -15.55 22.20
C ASP A 193 -15.40 -14.99 21.06
N THR A 194 -15.33 -15.56 19.86
CA THR A 194 -15.94 -14.94 18.67
C THR A 194 -16.95 -15.83 17.97
N LEU A 195 -18.15 -15.31 17.72
CA LEU A 195 -19.18 -15.93 16.90
C LEU A 195 -19.54 -15.00 15.74
N ASP A 196 -19.38 -15.48 14.51
CA ASP A 196 -19.66 -14.74 13.27
C ASP A 196 -20.67 -15.50 12.42
N LEU A 197 -21.89 -14.99 12.32
CA LEU A 197 -23.00 -15.63 11.61
C LEU A 197 -23.48 -14.75 10.47
N GLU A 198 -23.51 -15.31 9.27
CA GLU A 198 -23.99 -14.61 8.07
C GLU A 198 -25.46 -14.93 7.72
N TYR A 199 -26.16 -15.62 8.63
CA TYR A 199 -27.55 -16.02 8.49
C TYR A 199 -28.49 -15.24 9.40
N ASN A 200 -29.77 -15.26 9.05
CA ASN A 200 -30.83 -14.82 9.94
C ASN A 200 -31.01 -15.84 11.05
N LEU A 201 -30.89 -15.39 12.29
CA LEU A 201 -31.35 -16.16 13.43
C LEU A 201 -32.79 -15.74 13.78
N PRO A 202 -33.77 -16.66 13.81
CA PRO A 202 -35.12 -16.31 14.25
C PRO A 202 -35.15 -16.01 15.76
N ARG A 203 -34.22 -16.60 16.53
CA ARG A 203 -34.06 -16.42 17.98
C ARG A 203 -32.60 -16.55 18.39
N LEU A 204 -32.20 -15.82 19.43
CA LEU A 204 -30.88 -15.98 20.06
C LEU A 204 -30.99 -16.99 21.21
N SER A 205 -30.15 -18.02 21.20
CA SER A 205 -30.01 -18.88 22.37
C SER A 205 -29.18 -18.17 23.45
N GLU A 206 -29.31 -18.61 24.69
CA GLU A 206 -28.53 -18.06 25.81
C GLU A 206 -27.02 -18.22 25.57
N LYS A 207 -26.60 -19.33 24.94
CA LYS A 207 -25.19 -19.56 24.55
C LYS A 207 -24.65 -18.49 23.62
N VAL A 208 -25.43 -18.10 22.59
CA VAL A 208 -25.05 -17.03 21.64
C VAL A 208 -24.87 -15.70 22.37
N LEU A 209 -25.65 -15.43 23.41
CA LEU A 209 -25.58 -14.20 24.19
C LEU A 209 -24.38 -14.15 25.15
N GLN A 210 -23.76 -15.31 25.46
CA GLN A 210 -22.61 -15.41 26.37
C GLN A 210 -21.25 -15.17 25.69
N VAL A 211 -21.18 -15.13 24.35
CA VAL A 211 -19.90 -14.91 23.64
C VAL A 211 -19.35 -13.51 23.87
N LYS A 212 -18.03 -13.32 23.73
CA LYS A 212 -17.39 -12.00 23.94
C LYS A 212 -17.54 -11.09 22.72
N ASN A 213 -17.46 -11.64 21.52
CA ASN A 213 -17.54 -10.92 20.27
C ASN A 213 -18.60 -11.58 19.38
N LEU A 214 -19.68 -10.86 19.09
CA LEU A 214 -20.77 -11.35 18.25
C LEU A 214 -20.83 -10.52 16.96
N LYS A 215 -20.79 -11.19 15.80
CA LYS A 215 -21.02 -10.61 14.48
C LYS A 215 -22.20 -11.31 13.82
N LEU A 216 -23.19 -10.54 13.39
CA LEU A 216 -24.40 -11.03 12.72
C LEU A 216 -24.58 -10.27 11.41
N GLU A 217 -24.72 -10.96 10.29
CA GLU A 217 -24.88 -10.29 9.00
C GLU A 217 -26.29 -9.76 8.78
N SER A 218 -27.30 -10.43 9.32
CA SER A 218 -28.70 -10.07 9.11
C SER A 218 -29.51 -10.55 10.31
N VAL A 219 -30.32 -9.66 10.88
CA VAL A 219 -31.13 -9.93 12.06
C VAL A 219 -32.54 -9.48 11.76
N LEU A 220 -33.39 -10.43 11.40
CA LEU A 220 -34.81 -10.17 11.20
C LEU A 220 -35.52 -10.40 12.53
N ASN A 221 -36.33 -9.42 12.96
CA ASN A 221 -37.27 -9.53 14.07
C ASN A 221 -36.69 -9.73 15.48
N ILE A 222 -35.37 -9.63 15.71
CA ILE A 222 -34.80 -9.61 17.07
C ILE A 222 -34.56 -8.16 17.49
N PRO A 223 -35.31 -7.61 18.46
CA PRO A 223 -35.11 -6.26 18.97
C PRO A 223 -33.66 -6.01 19.40
N LEU A 224 -33.09 -4.86 19.02
CA LEU A 224 -31.73 -4.47 19.44
C LEU A 224 -31.58 -4.47 20.97
N ALA A 225 -32.67 -4.19 21.69
CA ALA A 225 -32.73 -4.25 23.15
C ALA A 225 -32.38 -5.64 23.71
N ASP A 226 -32.75 -6.72 23.03
CA ASP A 226 -32.57 -8.08 23.53
C ASP A 226 -31.10 -8.48 23.55
N PHE A 227 -30.34 -8.04 22.53
CA PHE A 227 -28.88 -8.15 22.51
C PHE A 227 -28.24 -7.42 23.69
N LEU A 228 -28.80 -6.28 24.07
CA LEU A 228 -28.15 -5.39 25.02
C LEU A 228 -28.50 -5.76 26.46
N HIS A 229 -29.71 -6.21 26.72
CA HIS A 229 -30.16 -6.62 28.06
C HIS A 229 -29.39 -7.82 28.62
N HIS A 230 -28.89 -8.71 27.76
CA HIS A 230 -28.28 -9.98 28.18
C HIS A 230 -26.76 -10.01 28.08
N SER A 231 -26.10 -8.98 27.54
CA SER A 231 -24.77 -9.19 26.98
C SER A 231 -23.59 -8.67 27.79
N ASN A 232 -22.60 -9.56 27.92
CA ASN A 232 -21.22 -9.26 28.28
C ASN A 232 -20.35 -8.96 27.03
N PHE A 233 -20.95 -8.52 25.92
CA PHE A 233 -20.24 -8.33 24.65
C PHE A 233 -19.13 -7.28 24.81
N LYS A 234 -17.90 -7.69 24.51
CA LYS A 234 -16.80 -6.76 24.22
C LYS A 234 -17.03 -6.09 22.87
N LYS A 235 -17.52 -6.86 21.89
CA LYS A 235 -17.77 -6.42 20.52
C LYS A 235 -19.12 -6.95 20.03
N LEU A 236 -20.02 -6.07 19.61
CA LEU A 236 -21.24 -6.44 18.88
C LEU A 236 -21.19 -5.80 17.50
N GLN A 237 -21.35 -6.59 16.44
CA GLN A 237 -21.44 -6.13 15.07
C GLN A 237 -22.71 -6.71 14.45
N ILE A 238 -23.64 -5.86 14.04
CA ILE A 238 -24.84 -6.27 13.32
C ILE A 238 -24.81 -5.55 11.98
N THR A 239 -24.83 -6.31 10.90
CA THR A 239 -24.97 -5.75 9.57
C THR A 239 -26.37 -6.00 9.01
N LYS A 240 -26.69 -5.33 7.90
CA LYS A 240 -27.91 -5.50 7.11
C LYS A 240 -29.22 -5.62 7.92
N HIS A 241 -29.35 -4.84 9.00
CA HIS A 241 -30.54 -4.85 9.85
C HIS A 241 -31.63 -3.92 9.33
N ASP A 242 -32.87 -4.18 9.74
CA ASP A 242 -34.04 -3.35 9.42
C ASP A 242 -34.55 -2.52 10.61
N TYR A 243 -33.70 -2.33 11.64
CA TYR A 243 -34.06 -1.52 12.82
C TYR A 243 -34.50 -0.11 12.45
N LYS A 244 -35.57 0.35 13.12
CA LYS A 244 -36.06 1.72 13.05
C LYS A 244 -35.17 2.65 13.87
N SER A 245 -35.17 3.94 13.53
CA SER A 245 -34.35 4.95 14.17
C SER A 245 -34.51 5.04 15.68
N ASP A 246 -35.74 4.88 16.19
CA ASP A 246 -35.99 4.87 17.63
C ASP A 246 -35.40 3.62 18.31
N GLU A 247 -35.42 2.46 17.66
CA GLU A 247 -34.85 1.21 18.20
C GLU A 247 -33.33 1.28 18.31
N ILE A 248 -32.67 1.83 17.28
CA ILE A 248 -31.23 2.09 17.28
C ILE A 248 -30.86 3.05 18.39
N ARG A 249 -31.60 4.16 18.52
CA ARG A 249 -31.37 5.16 19.56
C ARG A 249 -31.47 4.52 20.95
N ASP A 250 -32.56 3.81 21.21
CA ASP A 250 -32.81 3.18 22.50
C ASP A 250 -31.77 2.08 22.79
N GLY A 251 -31.35 1.35 21.74
CA GLY A 251 -30.25 0.41 21.83
C GLY A 251 -28.91 1.08 22.17
N ILE A 252 -28.55 2.19 21.52
CA ILE A 252 -27.31 2.92 21.86
C ILE A 252 -27.34 3.36 23.33
N PHE A 253 -28.45 3.91 23.82
CA PHE A 253 -28.56 4.32 25.22
C PHE A 253 -28.40 3.16 26.21
N LYS A 254 -29.00 2.00 25.91
CA LYS A 254 -28.81 0.78 26.71
C LYS A 254 -27.36 0.28 26.65
N TRP A 255 -26.75 0.25 25.46
CA TRP A 255 -25.36 -0.16 25.26
C TRP A 255 -24.39 0.72 26.07
N LEU A 256 -24.61 2.03 26.09
CA LEU A 256 -23.81 2.97 26.91
C LEU A 256 -23.89 2.65 28.41
N GLY A 257 -25.04 2.16 28.88
CA GLY A 257 -25.25 1.73 30.26
C GLY A 257 -24.53 0.42 30.63
N ASN A 258 -24.46 -0.54 29.70
CA ASN A 258 -24.04 -1.91 30.00
C ASN A 258 -22.52 -2.16 29.95
N GLY A 259 -21.74 -1.16 29.53
CA GLY A 259 -20.28 -1.17 29.65
C GLY A 259 -19.52 -1.96 28.57
N SER A 260 -20.21 -2.45 27.55
CA SER A 260 -19.65 -2.98 26.31
C SER A 260 -18.68 -1.99 25.65
N LYS A 261 -17.63 -2.48 24.97
CA LYS A 261 -16.55 -1.63 24.45
C LYS A 261 -16.75 -1.18 23.01
N TYR A 262 -17.45 -1.98 22.21
CA TYR A 262 -17.61 -1.75 20.80
C TYR A 262 -18.98 -2.19 20.30
N LEU A 263 -19.62 -1.32 19.51
CA LEU A 263 -20.86 -1.59 18.79
C LEU A 263 -20.71 -1.08 17.35
N ARG A 264 -20.96 -1.94 16.38
CA ARG A 264 -21.06 -1.56 14.96
C ARG A 264 -22.40 -1.99 14.41
N LEU A 265 -23.11 -1.04 13.79
CA LEU A 265 -24.40 -1.23 13.15
C LEU A 265 -24.26 -0.83 11.68
N GLU A 266 -24.50 -1.74 10.75
CA GLU A 266 -24.42 -1.49 9.31
C GLU A 266 -25.81 -1.55 8.68
N TYR A 267 -26.15 -0.47 7.95
CA TYR A 267 -27.50 -0.13 7.53
C TYR A 267 -27.71 -0.47 6.06
N ARG A 268 -28.93 -0.90 5.68
CA ARG A 268 -29.31 -1.07 4.27
C ARG A 268 -29.79 0.22 3.57
N ARG A 269 -30.14 1.28 4.32
CA ARG A 269 -30.77 2.50 3.78
C ARG A 269 -29.81 3.69 3.70
N THR A 270 -30.05 4.56 2.72
CA THR A 270 -29.21 5.72 2.34
C THR A 270 -29.40 6.95 3.22
N ASP A 271 -28.27 7.54 3.66
CA ASP A 271 -27.92 8.90 4.11
C ASP A 271 -28.86 9.84 4.91
N SER A 272 -30.20 9.68 4.95
CA SER A 272 -31.09 10.70 5.54
C SER A 272 -31.23 10.68 7.07
N ASP A 273 -30.79 9.61 7.75
CA ASP A 273 -31.25 9.34 9.13
C ASP A 273 -30.19 9.58 10.22
N LEU A 274 -28.94 9.92 9.86
CA LEU A 274 -27.87 10.12 10.84
C LEU A 274 -28.21 11.16 11.90
N TYR A 275 -28.74 12.31 11.46
CA TYR A 275 -29.15 13.39 12.36
C TYR A 275 -30.36 13.01 13.22
N GLN A 276 -31.23 12.12 12.75
CA GLN A 276 -32.36 11.64 13.54
C GLN A 276 -31.89 10.68 14.64
N PHE A 277 -30.94 9.78 14.35
CA PHE A 277 -30.36 8.88 15.35
C PHE A 277 -29.65 9.65 16.48
N LEU A 278 -29.05 10.79 16.13
CA LEU A 278 -28.28 11.62 17.05
C LEU A 278 -29.10 12.74 17.69
N ARG A 279 -30.39 12.88 17.36
CA ARG A 279 -31.26 13.91 17.93
C ARG A 279 -31.41 13.67 19.43
N GLY A 280 -30.95 14.64 20.23
CA GLY A 280 -30.87 14.54 21.69
C GLY A 280 -29.47 14.23 22.24
N ILE A 281 -28.49 13.99 21.37
CA ILE A 281 -27.06 13.87 21.73
C ILE A 281 -26.38 15.21 21.45
N SER A 282 -25.90 15.90 22.49
CA SER A 282 -25.18 17.17 22.33
C SER A 282 -23.84 16.95 21.61
N SER A 283 -23.65 17.57 20.45
CA SER A 283 -22.39 17.53 19.70
C SER A 283 -21.50 18.75 20.02
N GLU A 284 -20.18 18.52 20.16
CA GLU A 284 -19.16 19.59 20.09
C GLU A 284 -18.57 19.68 18.67
N LYS A 285 -18.13 20.88 18.27
CA LYS A 285 -17.83 21.34 16.89
C LYS A 285 -16.84 20.55 16.01
N ASN A 286 -16.32 19.38 16.40
CA ASN A 286 -15.14 18.76 15.76
C ASN A 286 -15.37 17.37 15.12
N ASN A 287 -16.52 17.10 14.48
CA ASN A 287 -16.83 15.81 13.79
C ASN A 287 -16.61 14.53 14.64
N ILE A 288 -16.40 14.69 15.94
CA ILE A 288 -16.26 13.63 16.94
C ILE A 288 -17.30 13.98 17.99
N LEU A 289 -18.42 13.25 17.99
CA LEU A 289 -19.47 13.39 18.98
C LEU A 289 -18.91 12.93 20.33
N ARG A 290 -18.62 13.87 21.24
CA ARG A 290 -18.25 13.56 22.61
C ARG A 290 -19.51 13.51 23.46
N PHE A 291 -19.78 12.33 24.04
CA PHE A 291 -20.90 12.13 24.94
C PHE A 291 -20.47 12.56 26.35
N GLN A 292 -20.97 13.71 26.81
CA GLN A 292 -20.65 14.25 28.12
C GLN A 292 -21.78 13.98 29.13
N LYS A 293 -22.20 12.73 29.29
CA LYS A 293 -23.03 12.28 30.43
C LYS A 293 -23.21 10.79 30.33
N PHE A 294 -22.48 10.03 31.14
CA PHE A 294 -22.81 8.71 31.72
C PHE A 294 -21.49 8.17 32.28
N SER A 295 -21.20 8.56 33.54
CA SER A 295 -19.93 8.38 34.27
C SER A 295 -18.74 9.23 33.79
N LYS A 296 -18.03 9.86 34.74
CA LYS A 296 -17.02 10.92 34.54
C LYS A 296 -15.74 10.52 33.74
N ARG A 297 -15.67 9.37 33.05
CA ARG A 297 -14.38 8.81 32.52
C ARG A 297 -14.45 8.03 31.20
N ARG A 298 -15.54 8.11 30.43
CA ARG A 298 -15.65 7.41 29.15
C ARG A 298 -16.07 8.36 28.05
N SER A 299 -15.35 8.32 26.93
CA SER A 299 -15.76 8.98 25.69
C SER A 299 -16.15 7.93 24.67
N VAL A 300 -17.15 8.23 23.85
CA VAL A 300 -17.54 7.39 22.72
C VAL A 300 -17.09 8.12 21.47
N SER A 301 -16.42 7.44 20.56
CA SER A 301 -16.23 7.95 19.20
C SER A 301 -17.24 7.30 18.28
N VAL A 302 -17.95 8.12 17.51
CA VAL A 302 -18.88 7.69 16.46
C VAL A 302 -18.19 7.89 15.11
N GLY A 303 -17.98 6.81 14.37
CA GLY A 303 -17.57 6.83 12.97
C GLY A 303 -18.77 6.59 12.06
N TYR A 304 -18.91 7.39 11.01
CA TYR A 304 -19.88 7.17 9.94
C TYR A 304 -19.14 7.07 8.60
N ASN A 305 -19.43 6.03 7.82
CA ASN A 305 -18.78 5.75 6.54
C ASN A 305 -19.81 5.60 5.39
N GLY A 306 -20.99 6.22 5.50
CA GLY A 306 -22.07 6.12 4.49
C GLY A 306 -22.85 4.81 4.51
N SER A 307 -22.26 3.72 5.01
CA SER A 307 -22.85 2.37 5.04
C SER A 307 -23.06 1.83 6.45
N TYR A 308 -22.31 2.34 7.44
CA TYR A 308 -22.41 1.88 8.83
C TYR A 308 -22.13 2.98 9.84
N LEU A 309 -22.63 2.77 11.05
CA LEU A 309 -22.26 3.48 12.27
C LEU A 309 -21.39 2.60 13.17
N GLU A 310 -20.28 3.18 13.61
CA GLU A 310 -19.33 2.53 14.50
C GLU A 310 -19.20 3.34 15.79
N PHE A 311 -19.57 2.71 16.90
CA PHE A 311 -19.47 3.26 18.25
C PHE A 311 -18.34 2.56 18.99
N THR A 312 -17.29 3.31 19.33
CA THR A 312 -16.17 2.80 20.11
C THR A 312 -16.09 3.52 21.45
N LEU A 313 -16.22 2.77 22.53
CA LEU A 313 -16.07 3.28 23.88
C LEU A 313 -14.58 3.35 24.24
N LYS A 314 -14.03 4.56 24.26
CA LYS A 314 -12.67 4.81 24.74
C LYS A 314 -12.75 5.08 26.23
N LYS A 315 -12.14 4.18 27.02
CA LYS A 315 -11.70 4.57 28.37
C LYS A 315 -10.70 5.70 28.18
N GLU A 316 -10.95 6.86 28.79
CA GLU A 316 -9.91 7.86 28.93
C GLU A 316 -8.80 7.22 29.75
N LYS A 317 -7.77 6.72 29.05
CA LYS A 317 -6.54 6.35 29.70
C LYS A 317 -6.00 7.67 30.22
N ASN A 318 -6.02 7.87 31.55
CA ASN A 318 -5.08 8.77 32.19
C ASN A 318 -3.70 8.32 31.70
N TYR A 319 -3.18 9.01 30.70
CA TYR A 319 -1.87 8.74 30.15
C TYR A 319 -0.85 9.19 31.20
N GLU A 320 -0.64 8.39 32.23
CA GLU A 320 0.71 8.24 32.75
C GLU A 320 1.49 7.55 31.63
N LYS A 321 2.04 8.38 30.73
CA LYS A 321 3.01 7.94 29.72
C LYS A 321 4.15 7.27 30.47
N LYS A 322 4.17 5.95 30.58
CA LYS A 322 5.42 5.21 30.67
C LYS A 322 6.23 5.63 29.44
N LYS A 323 7.17 6.56 29.63
CA LYS A 323 8.13 7.00 28.62
C LYS A 323 8.90 5.76 28.19
N LYS A 324 8.45 5.08 27.13
CA LYS A 324 9.38 4.32 26.30
C LYS A 324 10.45 5.33 25.90
N THR A 325 11.69 5.12 26.32
CA THR A 325 12.84 5.93 25.94
C THR A 325 12.97 5.82 24.43
N ARG A 326 12.38 6.77 23.71
CA ARG A 326 12.52 6.86 22.25
C ARG A 326 13.96 7.29 21.97
N PHE A 327 14.60 6.64 21.01
CA PHE A 327 15.91 7.06 20.51
C PHE A 327 15.81 8.53 20.07
N PRO A 328 16.56 9.44 20.70
CA PRO A 328 16.40 10.86 20.43
C PRO A 328 17.24 11.23 19.21
N LEU A 329 16.79 10.86 18.01
CA LEU A 329 17.51 11.07 16.75
C LEU A 329 18.08 12.51 16.64
N PHE A 330 17.26 13.52 16.92
CA PHE A 330 17.68 14.93 16.88
C PHE A 330 18.52 15.43 18.06
N ARG A 331 18.93 14.55 18.98
CA ARG A 331 19.95 14.86 20.00
C ARG A 331 21.34 14.36 19.59
N LEU A 332 21.45 13.64 18.47
CA LEU A 332 22.76 13.28 17.94
C LEU A 332 23.52 14.54 17.50
N PRO A 333 24.85 14.54 17.59
CA PRO A 333 25.68 15.58 17.00
C PRO A 333 25.44 15.68 15.48
N ALA A 334 25.76 16.84 14.90
CA ALA A 334 25.45 17.13 13.50
C ALA A 334 26.09 16.14 12.50
N LEU A 335 27.30 15.64 12.78
CA LEU A 335 28.01 14.69 11.91
C LEU A 335 27.29 13.33 11.82
N PRO A 336 27.05 12.58 12.93
CA PRO A 336 26.23 11.37 12.89
C PRO A 336 24.84 11.59 12.30
N LEU A 337 24.21 12.73 12.59
CA LEU A 337 22.89 13.04 12.07
C LEU A 337 22.92 13.21 10.54
N ARG A 338 23.95 13.87 10.01
CA ARG A 338 24.18 14.01 8.57
C ARG A 338 24.36 12.64 7.92
N GLU A 339 25.22 11.78 8.46
CA GLU A 339 25.43 10.43 7.92
C GLU A 339 24.14 9.60 7.91
N ILE A 340 23.35 9.66 8.98
CA ILE A 340 22.06 8.98 9.04
C ILE A 340 21.13 9.47 7.93
N PHE A 341 20.96 10.79 7.78
CA PHE A 341 20.05 11.32 6.76
C PHE A 341 20.60 11.21 5.33
N SER A 342 21.91 11.12 5.16
CA SER A 342 22.56 10.81 3.87
C SER A 342 22.36 9.35 3.46
N ALA A 343 22.33 8.42 4.42
CA ALA A 343 22.04 7.01 4.17
C ALA A 343 20.52 6.70 4.11
N MET A 344 19.71 7.55 4.72
CA MET A 344 18.25 7.38 4.81
C MET A 344 17.58 7.63 3.46
N ASN A 345 16.49 6.90 3.20
CA ASN A 345 15.72 7.15 2.00
C ASN A 345 15.12 8.57 2.01
N PRO A 346 15.24 9.37 0.93
CA PRO A 346 14.60 10.68 0.83
C PRO A 346 13.11 10.69 1.20
N ALA A 347 12.38 9.59 0.97
CA ALA A 347 11.00 9.42 1.41
C ALA A 347 10.87 9.37 2.95
N GLU A 348 11.77 8.66 3.63
CA GLU A 348 11.82 8.59 5.09
C GLU A 348 12.30 9.93 5.68
N THR A 349 13.29 10.56 5.06
CA THR A 349 13.75 11.92 5.40
C THR A 349 12.61 12.92 5.29
N LEU A 350 11.77 12.80 4.25
CA LEU A 350 10.56 13.61 4.14
C LEU A 350 9.59 13.32 5.27
N GLU A 351 9.22 12.06 5.51
CA GLU A 351 8.26 11.70 6.56
C GLU A 351 8.70 12.31 7.89
N ILE A 352 9.99 12.23 8.21
CA ILE A 352 10.57 12.85 9.40
C ILE A 352 10.48 14.37 9.35
N SER A 353 10.78 15.00 8.21
CA SER A 353 10.68 16.46 8.06
C SER A 353 9.28 16.99 8.31
N LEU A 354 8.26 16.19 8.00
CA LEU A 354 6.84 16.55 8.16
C LEU A 354 6.32 16.33 9.59
N LEU A 355 7.10 15.69 10.47
CA LEU A 355 6.71 15.50 11.88
C LEU A 355 6.73 16.81 12.68
N SER A 356 7.60 17.76 12.34
CA SER A 356 7.66 19.08 13.00
C SER A 356 8.53 20.08 12.24
N GLN A 357 8.28 21.37 12.45
CA GLN A 357 9.15 22.44 11.95
C GLN A 357 10.61 22.30 12.44
N LYS A 358 10.81 21.81 13.67
CA LYS A 358 12.16 21.55 14.22
C LYS A 358 12.88 20.46 13.43
N ALA A 359 12.19 19.38 13.06
CA ALA A 359 12.74 18.30 12.26
C ALA A 359 13.16 18.81 10.87
N LYS A 360 12.28 19.56 10.19
CA LYS A 360 12.58 20.25 8.92
C LYS A 360 13.84 21.10 9.00
N LEU A 361 13.92 22.01 9.97
CA LEU A 361 15.07 22.90 10.14
C LEU A 361 16.35 22.13 10.47
N SER A 362 16.25 21.05 11.25
CA SER A 362 17.39 20.19 11.59
C SER A 362 17.93 19.53 10.32
N ILE A 363 17.08 18.89 9.51
CA ILE A 363 17.49 18.27 8.24
C ILE A 363 18.11 19.30 7.30
N LYS A 364 17.45 20.46 7.13
CA LYS A 364 17.96 21.55 6.29
C LYS A 364 19.36 22.01 6.70
N SER A 365 19.63 22.09 8.00
CA SER A 365 20.94 22.52 8.53
C SER A 365 22.09 21.56 8.19
N LEU A 366 21.78 20.29 7.87
CA LEU A 366 22.78 19.28 7.51
C LEU A 366 23.33 19.50 6.10
N ASN A 367 22.72 20.36 5.29
CA ASN A 367 23.16 20.71 3.94
C ASN A 367 23.37 19.47 3.04
N ILE A 368 22.47 18.50 3.14
CA ILE A 368 22.48 17.28 2.32
C ILE A 368 22.34 17.69 0.85
N ARG A 369 23.22 17.17 0.01
CA ARG A 369 23.25 17.50 -1.41
C ARG A 369 22.49 16.45 -2.22
N LEU A 370 21.77 16.91 -3.22
CA LEU A 370 21.16 16.07 -4.25
C LEU A 370 21.70 16.53 -5.61
N LYS A 371 21.99 15.57 -6.48
CA LYS A 371 22.41 15.85 -7.85
C LYS A 371 21.27 16.50 -8.63
N SER A 372 20.08 15.91 -8.58
CA SER A 372 18.90 16.49 -9.21
C SER A 372 17.60 16.19 -8.48
N ILE A 373 16.65 17.10 -8.65
CA ILE A 373 15.24 16.90 -8.34
C ILE A 373 14.45 17.15 -9.61
N VAL A 374 13.63 16.18 -10.00
CA VAL A 374 12.75 16.24 -11.17
C VAL A 374 11.32 16.08 -10.69
N LEU A 375 10.48 17.10 -10.87
CA LEU A 375 9.05 16.95 -10.63
C LEU A 375 8.35 16.69 -11.96
N ASN A 376 7.67 15.56 -12.04
CA ASN A 376 6.73 15.20 -13.10
C ASN A 376 5.30 15.57 -12.69
N THR A 377 4.34 15.43 -13.59
CA THR A 377 2.91 15.67 -13.30
C THR A 377 2.41 14.88 -12.08
N ASP A 378 2.86 13.65 -11.91
CA ASP A 378 2.35 12.68 -10.91
C ASP A 378 3.45 12.14 -9.97
N GLN A 379 4.70 12.54 -10.14
CA GLN A 379 5.84 11.94 -9.45
C GLN A 379 6.95 12.95 -9.19
N LEU A 380 7.60 12.83 -8.04
CA LEU A 380 8.85 13.52 -7.73
C LEU A 380 10.00 12.52 -7.76
N LYS A 381 10.95 12.72 -8.67
CA LYS A 381 12.17 11.92 -8.78
C LYS A 381 13.34 12.67 -8.15
N LEU A 382 14.08 11.95 -7.31
CA LEU A 382 15.24 12.46 -6.58
C LEU A 382 16.46 11.64 -7.00
N THR A 383 17.53 12.31 -7.39
CA THR A 383 18.81 11.68 -7.73
C THR A 383 19.88 12.19 -6.77
N ASP A 384 20.54 11.27 -6.06
CA ASP A 384 21.62 11.62 -5.15
C ASP A 384 22.98 11.75 -5.86
N GLU A 385 24.06 11.97 -5.10
CA GLU A 385 25.41 12.10 -5.66
C GLU A 385 25.98 10.78 -6.23
N THR A 386 25.36 9.64 -5.92
CA THR A 386 25.76 8.30 -6.40
C THR A 386 25.00 7.86 -7.66
N ASP A 387 24.16 8.74 -8.22
CA ASP A 387 23.26 8.46 -9.34
C ASP A 387 22.13 7.45 -9.04
N GLU A 388 21.91 7.12 -7.76
CA GLU A 388 20.71 6.39 -7.37
C GLU A 388 19.46 7.27 -7.54
N ARG A 389 18.48 6.75 -8.27
CA ARG A 389 17.20 7.41 -8.54
C ARG A 389 16.12 6.87 -7.65
N ARG A 390 15.31 7.76 -7.08
CA ARG A 390 14.19 7.41 -6.21
C ARG A 390 12.95 8.19 -6.60
N GLU A 391 11.80 7.52 -6.59
CA GLU A 391 10.54 8.07 -7.06
C GLU A 391 9.54 8.17 -5.90
N ILE A 392 8.92 9.33 -5.76
CA ILE A 392 7.85 9.62 -4.80
C ILE A 392 6.62 9.91 -5.62
N ALA A 393 5.61 9.03 -5.53
CA ALA A 393 4.35 9.28 -6.21
C ALA A 393 3.61 10.46 -5.54
N ILE A 394 3.27 11.44 -6.37
CA ILE A 394 2.46 12.60 -6.04
C ILE A 394 1.22 12.51 -6.95
N ASP A 395 0.37 11.51 -6.68
CA ASP A 395 -0.75 11.19 -7.54
C ASP A 395 -2.07 11.74 -6.98
N ASP A 396 -2.77 12.52 -7.81
CA ASP A 396 -4.11 13.07 -7.56
C ASP A 396 -5.22 12.03 -7.84
N PHE A 397 -4.90 10.98 -8.61
CA PHE A 397 -5.81 9.93 -9.08
C PHE A 397 -5.83 8.68 -8.22
N LEU A 398 -5.15 8.65 -7.07
CA LEU A 398 -5.37 7.59 -6.10
C LEU A 398 -6.87 7.50 -5.83
N ASN A 399 -7.44 6.43 -6.39
CA ASN A 399 -8.87 6.22 -6.46
C ASN A 399 -9.39 6.45 -5.05
N ARG A 400 -10.29 7.41 -4.82
CA ARG A 400 -10.74 7.78 -3.46
C ARG A 400 -11.20 6.56 -2.64
N HIS A 401 -11.50 5.46 -3.33
CA HIS A 401 -11.73 4.13 -2.77
C HIS A 401 -10.50 3.46 -2.12
N GLU A 402 -9.29 3.57 -2.70
CA GLU A 402 -8.07 3.15 -2.02
C GLU A 402 -7.81 4.01 -0.78
N LEU A 403 -8.01 5.34 -0.89
CA LEU A 403 -7.99 6.30 0.22
C LEU A 403 -8.95 5.96 1.38
N LYS A 404 -9.86 5.00 1.23
CA LYS A 404 -10.74 4.51 2.31
C LYS A 404 -10.21 3.25 3.02
N ARG A 405 -9.24 2.52 2.44
CA ARG A 405 -8.79 1.21 2.94
C ARG A 405 -7.50 1.22 3.76
N LYS A 406 -6.62 2.22 3.63
CA LYS A 406 -5.31 2.25 4.34
C LYS A 406 -5.33 3.22 5.52
N MET A 407 -4.36 3.08 6.43
CA MET A 407 -4.13 4.06 7.49
C MET A 407 -3.34 5.25 6.92
N TYR A 408 -3.99 6.41 6.81
CA TYR A 408 -3.37 7.64 6.37
C TYR A 408 -2.94 8.49 7.56
N ARG A 409 -1.85 9.24 7.38
CA ARG A 409 -1.52 10.37 8.25
C ARG A 409 -1.78 11.67 7.50
N SER A 410 -2.69 12.46 8.02
CA SER A 410 -2.82 13.85 7.64
C SER A 410 -1.65 14.64 8.21
N GLN A 411 -0.93 15.38 7.37
CA GLN A 411 0.16 16.26 7.75
C GLN A 411 0.02 17.61 7.04
N MET A 412 0.53 18.67 7.66
CA MET A 412 0.48 20.02 7.08
C MET A 412 1.80 20.33 6.39
N ILE A 413 1.76 20.82 5.15
CA ILE A 413 2.89 21.42 4.45
C ILE A 413 2.52 22.88 4.16
N GLY A 414 3.13 23.81 4.90
CA GLY A 414 2.64 25.18 4.93
C GLY A 414 1.23 25.24 5.53
N GLU A 415 0.30 25.85 4.81
CA GLU A 415 -1.12 25.97 5.21
C GLU A 415 -1.99 24.86 4.60
N SER A 416 -1.40 23.99 3.79
CA SER A 416 -2.11 22.96 3.03
C SER A 416 -2.01 21.59 3.69
N GLN A 417 -3.10 20.83 3.61
CA GLN A 417 -3.23 19.51 4.22
C GLN A 417 -2.89 18.43 3.18
N PHE A 418 -1.97 17.55 3.55
CA PHE A 418 -1.51 16.44 2.73
C PHE A 418 -1.81 15.11 3.42
N PHE A 419 -2.24 14.12 2.65
CA PHE A 419 -2.28 12.74 3.09
C PHE A 419 -0.96 12.05 2.72
N THR A 420 -0.31 11.51 3.73
CA THR A 420 0.91 10.73 3.58
C THR A 420 0.65 9.28 3.96
N PHE A 421 1.17 8.37 3.15
CA PHE A 421 1.20 6.95 3.47
C PHE A 421 2.39 6.27 2.78
N VAL A 422 2.82 5.16 3.34
CA VAL A 422 3.89 4.34 2.79
C VAL A 422 3.26 3.11 2.13
N LYS A 423 3.48 2.94 0.83
CA LYS A 423 3.13 1.75 0.07
C LYS A 423 4.36 0.83 0.04
N LEU A 424 4.19 -0.41 0.50
CA LEU A 424 5.17 -1.46 0.22
C LEU A 424 4.90 -1.98 -1.19
N GLN A 425 5.91 -1.94 -2.06
CA GLN A 425 5.86 -2.58 -3.37
C GLN A 425 6.19 -4.08 -3.27
N GLU A 426 5.95 -4.82 -4.35
CA GLU A 426 6.20 -6.27 -4.43
C GLU A 426 7.68 -6.62 -4.24
N ASP A 427 8.59 -5.71 -4.59
CA ASP A 427 10.03 -5.82 -4.37
C ASP A 427 10.48 -5.37 -2.96
N PHE A 428 9.53 -5.19 -2.04
CA PHE A 428 9.73 -4.67 -0.68
C PHE A 428 10.23 -3.22 -0.62
N THR A 429 10.29 -2.50 -1.73
CA THR A 429 10.61 -1.07 -1.70
C THR A 429 9.45 -0.28 -1.08
N LYS A 430 9.80 0.69 -0.24
CA LYS A 430 8.83 1.61 0.36
C LYS A 430 8.70 2.83 -0.51
N THR A 431 7.57 2.97 -1.19
CA THR A 431 7.20 4.22 -1.88
C THR A 431 6.35 5.04 -0.93
N MET A 432 6.78 6.26 -0.63
CA MET A 432 5.92 7.20 0.08
C MET A 432 5.03 7.90 -0.96
N CYS A 433 3.75 7.97 -0.68
CA CYS A 433 2.78 8.74 -1.44
C CYS A 433 2.44 10.01 -0.67
N CYS A 434 2.41 11.14 -1.36
CA CYS A 434 2.02 12.44 -0.82
C CYS A 434 0.92 13.03 -1.68
N VAL A 435 -0.31 13.03 -1.17
CA VAL A 435 -1.49 13.47 -1.92
C VAL A 435 -1.98 14.78 -1.31
N PRO A 436 -1.95 15.90 -2.04
CA PRO A 436 -2.57 17.14 -1.55
C PRO A 436 -4.09 16.98 -1.50
N MET A 437 -4.75 17.79 -0.66
CA MET A 437 -6.22 17.90 -0.73
C MET A 437 -6.70 18.65 -1.98
N ASN A 438 -5.85 19.50 -2.55
CA ASN A 438 -6.13 20.28 -3.74
C ASN A 438 -5.01 20.11 -4.76
N SER A 439 -5.35 19.77 -5.99
CA SER A 439 -4.41 19.54 -7.08
C SER A 439 -3.52 20.75 -7.42
N ALA A 440 -3.91 21.95 -7.02
CA ALA A 440 -3.07 23.14 -7.13
C ALA A 440 -1.89 23.18 -6.13
N GLU A 441 -1.90 22.31 -5.10
CA GLU A 441 -0.95 22.34 -3.99
C GLU A 441 0.26 21.42 -4.18
N HIS A 442 0.35 20.67 -5.29
CA HIS A 442 1.51 19.82 -5.62
C HIS A 442 2.85 20.57 -5.53
N LEU A 443 2.86 21.85 -5.91
CA LEU A 443 4.05 22.71 -5.83
C LEU A 443 4.45 23.05 -4.40
N LEU A 444 3.52 23.06 -3.44
CA LEU A 444 3.85 23.30 -2.04
C LEU A 444 4.67 22.14 -1.47
N ALA A 445 4.28 20.90 -1.83
CA ALA A 445 5.09 19.73 -1.51
C ALA A 445 6.47 19.87 -2.15
N PHE A 446 6.54 20.13 -3.46
CA PHE A 446 7.79 20.34 -4.18
C PHE A 446 8.72 21.39 -3.57
N ASN A 447 8.19 22.57 -3.26
CA ASN A 447 8.94 23.64 -2.61
C ASN A 447 9.41 23.25 -1.21
N HIS A 448 8.61 22.46 -0.48
CA HIS A 448 9.06 21.89 0.78
C HIS A 448 10.25 20.95 0.56
N PHE A 449 10.24 20.08 -0.45
CA PHE A 449 11.39 19.22 -0.78
C PHE A 449 12.63 20.03 -1.18
N LEU A 450 12.48 20.99 -2.08
CA LEU A 450 13.59 21.88 -2.48
C LEU A 450 14.20 22.59 -1.27
N SER A 451 13.39 22.92 -0.27
CA SER A 451 13.89 23.57 0.95
C SER A 451 14.71 22.68 1.88
N LEU A 452 14.64 21.35 1.72
CA LEU A 452 15.36 20.38 2.55
C LEU A 452 16.79 20.12 2.06
N TYR A 453 17.04 20.24 0.75
CA TYR A 453 18.27 19.79 0.11
C TYR A 453 19.00 20.92 -0.61
N LYS A 454 20.32 20.79 -0.73
CA LYS A 454 21.11 21.57 -1.70
C LYS A 454 21.09 20.84 -3.03
N VAL A 455 20.32 21.36 -3.99
CA VAL A 455 20.08 20.68 -5.27
C VAL A 455 20.99 21.24 -6.34
N GLY A 456 21.65 20.37 -7.11
CA GLY A 456 22.45 20.77 -8.27
C GLY A 456 21.59 21.18 -9.45
N THR A 457 20.65 20.34 -9.86
CA THR A 457 19.74 20.59 -11.00
C THR A 457 18.28 20.42 -10.59
N VAL A 458 17.46 21.43 -10.90
CA VAL A 458 16.00 21.37 -10.73
C VAL A 458 15.35 21.29 -12.09
N GLN A 459 14.61 20.21 -12.33
CA GLN A 459 13.84 20.00 -13.55
C GLN A 459 12.35 19.90 -13.21
N PHE A 460 11.53 20.41 -14.11
CA PHE A 460 10.09 20.26 -14.02
C PHE A 460 9.57 19.79 -15.37
N ASN A 461 8.95 18.62 -15.39
CA ASN A 461 8.39 17.97 -16.57
C ASN A 461 6.88 17.91 -16.43
N ILE A 462 6.14 18.69 -17.21
CA ILE A 462 4.68 18.69 -17.09
C ILE A 462 4.07 18.14 -18.35
N SER A 463 3.27 17.10 -18.21
CA SER A 463 2.32 16.65 -19.22
C SER A 463 0.96 17.30 -18.96
N ASP A 464 0.46 18.08 -19.92
CA ASP A 464 -0.82 18.81 -19.87
C ASP A 464 -0.97 19.74 -18.64
N PRO A 465 -0.14 20.78 -18.52
CA PRO A 465 -0.13 21.66 -17.36
C PRO A 465 -1.47 22.40 -17.20
N PRO A 466 -2.14 22.32 -16.02
CA PRO A 466 -3.19 23.27 -15.71
C PRO A 466 -2.62 24.69 -15.57
N ASP A 467 -3.37 25.68 -16.08
CA ASP A 467 -2.97 27.10 -16.14
C ASP A 467 -2.46 27.69 -14.82
N ARG A 468 -2.84 27.09 -13.68
CA ARG A 468 -2.53 27.57 -12.32
C ARG A 468 -1.19 27.12 -11.74
N ILE A 469 -0.46 26.21 -12.38
CA ILE A 469 0.80 25.67 -11.84
C ILE A 469 1.91 26.74 -11.82
N PHE A 470 1.83 27.79 -12.61
CA PHE A 470 3.02 28.56 -12.95
C PHE A 470 3.43 29.69 -12.01
N THR A 471 2.74 29.90 -10.89
CA THR A 471 2.96 31.07 -10.02
C THR A 471 4.23 31.04 -9.17
N ASN A 472 5.00 29.93 -9.13
CA ASN A 472 6.14 29.74 -8.21
C ASN A 472 7.49 29.36 -8.89
N PHE A 473 7.72 29.76 -10.14
CA PHE A 473 8.81 29.21 -10.98
C PHE A 473 10.22 29.80 -10.80
N GLN A 474 10.46 30.71 -9.86
CA GLN A 474 11.73 31.46 -9.78
C GLN A 474 12.99 30.60 -9.55
N LEU A 475 12.84 29.34 -9.11
CA LEU A 475 13.95 28.44 -8.80
C LEU A 475 14.22 27.38 -9.89
N ILE A 476 13.43 27.36 -10.97
CA ILE A 476 13.54 26.33 -12.00
C ILE A 476 14.63 26.71 -12.99
N THR A 477 15.64 25.84 -13.10
CA THR A 477 16.75 26.01 -14.06
C THR A 477 16.43 25.45 -15.44
N ASN A 478 15.60 24.41 -15.49
CA ASN A 478 15.22 23.71 -16.71
C ASN A 478 13.74 23.31 -16.62
N LEU A 479 12.95 23.75 -17.60
CA LEU A 479 11.54 23.45 -17.71
C LEU A 479 11.29 22.66 -19.01
N ASP A 480 10.76 21.45 -18.88
CA ASP A 480 10.25 20.66 -19.99
C ASP A 480 8.71 20.63 -19.94
N ILE A 481 8.07 21.05 -21.03
CA ILE A 481 6.62 21.05 -21.14
C ILE A 481 6.20 20.15 -22.28
N SER A 482 5.42 19.12 -21.97
CA SER A 482 4.77 18.25 -22.95
C SER A 482 3.24 18.37 -22.88
N GLY A 483 2.56 18.14 -24.00
CA GLY A 483 1.08 18.16 -24.05
C GLY A 483 0.47 19.34 -24.82
N ARG A 484 -0.77 19.74 -24.51
CA ARG A 484 -1.42 20.90 -25.14
C ARG A 484 -1.24 22.16 -24.28
N LEU A 485 -0.58 23.16 -24.84
CA LEU A 485 -0.40 24.48 -24.24
C LEU A 485 -1.27 25.51 -24.97
N THR A 486 -2.22 26.14 -24.28
CA THR A 486 -3.04 27.22 -24.83
C THR A 486 -2.38 28.59 -24.66
N ARG A 487 -1.66 28.80 -23.54
CA ARG A 487 -0.93 30.03 -23.21
C ARG A 487 0.30 29.72 -22.37
N LEU A 488 1.35 30.52 -22.53
CA LEU A 488 2.49 30.49 -21.61
C LEU A 488 2.32 31.56 -20.53
N PRO A 489 2.41 31.19 -19.26
CA PRO A 489 2.42 32.13 -18.15
C PRO A 489 3.69 32.98 -18.14
N ARG A 490 3.58 34.20 -17.62
CA ARG A 490 4.66 35.19 -17.65
C ARG A 490 5.86 34.77 -16.80
N GLU A 491 5.61 33.98 -15.77
CA GLU A 491 6.60 33.45 -14.84
C GLU A 491 7.62 32.53 -15.54
N VAL A 492 7.23 31.90 -16.65
CA VAL A 492 8.07 30.98 -17.42
C VAL A 492 9.06 31.74 -18.33
N PHE A 493 8.80 33.01 -18.66
CA PHE A 493 9.54 33.75 -19.68
C PHE A 493 11.01 33.98 -19.33
N ASN A 494 11.41 33.84 -18.07
CA ASN A 494 12.79 34.03 -17.62
C ASN A 494 13.47 32.73 -17.17
N VAL A 495 12.84 31.57 -17.39
CA VAL A 495 13.48 30.28 -17.08
C VAL A 495 14.72 30.12 -17.97
N PRO A 496 15.89 29.75 -17.44
CA PRO A 496 17.12 29.69 -18.23
C PRO A 496 17.04 28.74 -19.43
N LEU A 497 16.51 27.55 -19.24
CA LEU A 497 16.34 26.55 -20.29
C LEU A 497 14.89 26.11 -20.35
N ILE A 498 14.28 26.22 -21.52
CA ILE A 498 12.93 25.74 -21.78
C ILE A 498 12.93 24.78 -22.97
N ASN A 499 12.32 23.60 -22.77
CA ASN A 499 12.03 22.64 -23.81
C ASN A 499 10.51 22.49 -23.89
N ILE A 500 9.92 22.66 -25.07
CA ILE A 500 8.47 22.55 -25.26
C ILE A 500 8.22 21.53 -26.36
N THR A 501 7.60 20.42 -25.97
CA THR A 501 7.26 19.28 -26.82
C THR A 501 5.74 19.14 -26.90
N THR A 502 5.09 20.03 -27.67
CA THR A 502 3.63 20.16 -27.67
C THR A 502 3.06 20.04 -29.07
N ARG A 503 1.97 19.28 -29.23
CA ARG A 503 1.17 19.32 -30.47
C ARG A 503 0.28 20.56 -30.45
N GLY A 504 0.80 21.70 -30.92
CA GLY A 504 0.10 22.97 -30.97
C GLY A 504 1.02 24.18 -31.10
N ASN A 505 0.45 25.34 -31.42
CA ASN A 505 1.20 26.59 -31.50
C ASN A 505 1.13 27.31 -30.16
N ILE A 506 2.27 27.52 -29.54
CA ILE A 506 2.44 28.60 -28.57
C ILE A 506 2.01 29.89 -29.29
N PRO A 507 1.15 30.73 -28.71
CA PRO A 507 0.83 32.02 -29.30
C PRO A 507 2.12 32.77 -29.63
N PHE A 508 2.27 33.22 -30.88
CA PHE A 508 3.51 33.87 -31.32
C PHE A 508 3.90 35.07 -30.44
N ALA A 509 2.92 35.80 -29.91
CA ALA A 509 3.12 36.89 -28.97
C ALA A 509 3.76 36.45 -27.64
N ASP A 510 3.48 35.23 -27.16
CA ASP A 510 4.11 34.67 -25.97
C ASP A 510 5.52 34.15 -26.30
N PHE A 511 5.71 33.54 -27.47
CA PHE A 511 7.03 33.11 -27.94
C PHE A 511 8.02 34.27 -28.06
N LEU A 512 7.58 35.43 -28.57
CA LEU A 512 8.39 36.66 -28.61
C LEU A 512 8.79 37.18 -27.22
N ARG A 513 8.04 36.85 -26.17
CA ARG A 513 8.32 37.31 -24.80
C ARG A 513 9.29 36.41 -24.05
N LEU A 514 9.66 35.25 -24.61
CA LEU A 514 10.63 34.36 -23.99
C LEU A 514 12.02 35.01 -23.96
N ASN A 515 12.54 35.19 -22.75
CA ASN A 515 13.87 35.71 -22.47
C ASN A 515 14.75 34.64 -21.79
N CYS A 516 14.59 33.40 -22.25
CA CYS A 516 15.35 32.23 -21.81
C CYS A 516 16.74 32.24 -22.45
N SER A 517 17.73 31.60 -21.81
CA SER A 517 19.05 31.41 -22.43
C SER A 517 19.05 30.34 -23.52
N SER A 518 18.21 29.32 -23.37
CA SER A 518 18.07 28.25 -24.35
C SER A 518 16.59 27.90 -24.51
N ILE A 519 16.11 27.90 -25.75
CA ILE A 519 14.74 27.56 -26.12
C ILE A 519 14.78 26.42 -27.13
N LYS A 520 14.09 25.32 -26.83
CA LYS A 520 13.89 24.21 -27.76
C LYS A 520 12.40 23.96 -27.97
N LEU A 521 11.94 24.00 -29.22
CA LEU A 521 10.55 23.78 -29.60
C LEU A 521 10.43 22.58 -30.54
N TRP A 522 9.63 21.60 -30.13
CA TRP A 522 9.28 20.43 -30.93
C TRP A 522 7.78 20.40 -31.22
N ASN A 523 7.43 19.85 -32.37
CA ASN A 523 6.07 19.68 -32.90
C ASN A 523 5.26 20.98 -33.00
N HIS A 524 5.97 22.11 -33.08
CA HIS A 524 5.41 23.44 -33.21
C HIS A 524 5.12 23.75 -34.69
N ARG A 525 4.19 24.65 -35.02
CA ARG A 525 3.87 25.04 -36.42
C ARG A 525 4.15 26.52 -36.67
N LEU A 526 5.34 27.00 -36.30
CA LEU A 526 5.75 28.36 -36.65
C LEU A 526 6.02 28.42 -38.15
N THR A 527 5.50 29.44 -38.81
CA THR A 527 5.72 29.70 -40.23
C THR A 527 7.08 30.36 -40.48
N ASN A 528 7.60 30.28 -41.72
CA ASN A 528 8.80 31.02 -42.12
C ASN A 528 8.71 32.53 -41.78
N GLY A 529 7.52 33.13 -41.90
CA GLY A 529 7.28 34.53 -41.57
C GLY A 529 7.35 34.84 -40.07
N GLU A 530 6.87 33.94 -39.22
CA GLU A 530 6.95 34.06 -37.76
C GLU A 530 8.40 33.89 -37.27
N VAL A 531 9.12 32.89 -37.79
CA VAL A 531 10.55 32.70 -37.47
C VAL A 531 11.36 33.93 -37.89
N ARG A 532 11.13 34.45 -39.11
CA ARG A 532 11.74 35.71 -39.57
C ARG A 532 11.43 36.88 -38.64
N SER A 533 10.18 36.99 -38.18
CA SER A 533 9.75 38.05 -37.26
C SER A 533 10.42 37.91 -35.89
N TRP A 534 10.63 36.68 -35.42
CA TRP A 534 11.36 36.41 -34.18
C TRP A 534 12.86 36.76 -34.31
N ILE A 535 13.51 36.41 -35.42
CA ILE A 535 14.92 36.77 -35.66
C ILE A 535 15.08 38.29 -35.70
N ARG A 536 14.14 39.00 -36.34
CA ARG A 536 14.11 40.47 -36.31
C ARG A 536 13.98 40.99 -34.88
N HIS A 537 13.05 40.44 -34.09
CA HIS A 537 12.90 40.81 -32.69
C HIS A 537 14.18 40.61 -31.88
N TRP A 538 14.84 39.45 -32.03
CA TRP A 538 16.13 39.16 -31.40
C TRP A 538 17.23 40.16 -31.81
N LYS A 539 17.25 40.58 -33.09
CA LYS A 539 18.24 41.52 -33.64
C LYS A 539 18.03 42.95 -33.11
N GLU A 540 16.78 43.34 -32.87
CA GLU A 540 16.40 44.68 -32.39
C GLU A 540 16.47 44.82 -30.86
N HIS A 541 16.38 43.73 -30.10
CA HIS A 541 16.23 43.77 -28.64
C HIS A 541 17.36 43.02 -27.91
N MET A 542 17.74 43.53 -26.74
CA MET A 542 18.69 42.83 -25.85
C MET A 542 17.98 41.65 -25.15
N THR A 543 18.10 40.47 -25.72
CA THR A 543 17.62 39.21 -25.13
C THR A 543 18.77 38.40 -24.53
N ASN A 544 18.44 37.52 -23.57
CA ASN A 544 19.35 36.56 -22.94
C ASN A 544 19.58 35.30 -23.78
N ILE A 545 18.91 35.17 -24.93
CA ILE A 545 18.93 33.97 -25.76
C ILE A 545 20.33 33.71 -26.30
N GLN A 546 20.81 32.49 -26.06
CA GLN A 546 22.06 31.93 -26.58
C GLN A 546 21.80 30.80 -27.57
N LEU A 547 20.68 30.07 -27.41
CA LEU A 547 20.28 28.99 -28.31
C LEU A 547 18.77 29.03 -28.54
N LEU A 548 18.38 28.98 -29.81
CA LEU A 548 17.04 28.63 -30.26
C LEU A 548 17.15 27.40 -31.16
N SER A 549 16.36 26.36 -30.88
CA SER A 549 16.28 25.14 -31.67
C SER A 549 14.82 24.85 -31.97
N LEU A 550 14.46 24.88 -33.25
CA LEU A 550 13.11 24.69 -33.76
C LEU A 550 13.09 23.42 -34.60
N GLU A 551 12.25 22.43 -34.29
CA GLU A 551 12.08 21.26 -35.17
C GLU A 551 11.70 21.70 -36.59
N ASP A 552 12.40 21.15 -37.58
CA ASP A 552 12.31 21.57 -38.98
C ASP A 552 10.97 21.19 -39.58
N ASN A 553 10.20 22.20 -39.93
CA ASN A 553 8.91 22.07 -40.61
C ASN A 553 9.03 22.39 -42.12
N ASN A 554 10.17 22.10 -42.73
CA ASN A 554 10.59 22.55 -44.06
C ASN A 554 10.83 24.07 -44.11
N TYR A 555 11.63 24.58 -43.17
CA TYR A 555 12.02 25.99 -43.17
C TYR A 555 12.87 26.31 -44.40
N ASN A 556 12.45 27.33 -45.14
CA ASN A 556 13.22 27.85 -46.26
C ASN A 556 14.09 29.01 -45.75
N LEU A 557 15.39 28.76 -45.62
CA LEU A 557 16.35 29.74 -45.11
C LEU A 557 16.36 31.05 -45.92
N ASP A 558 16.17 31.01 -47.24
CA ASP A 558 16.11 32.22 -48.07
C ASP A 558 14.91 33.11 -47.72
N ILE A 559 13.78 32.50 -47.35
CA ILE A 559 12.58 33.22 -46.91
C ILE A 559 12.78 33.72 -45.47
N VAL A 560 13.25 32.85 -44.57
CA VAL A 560 13.48 33.18 -43.15
C VAL A 560 14.48 34.33 -43.01
N LEU A 561 15.56 34.30 -43.79
CA LEU A 561 16.66 35.27 -43.71
C LEU A 561 16.47 36.49 -44.62
N ARG A 562 15.36 36.57 -45.37
CA ARG A 562 15.13 37.67 -46.30
C ARG A 562 15.21 39.03 -45.61
N GLY A 563 16.01 39.94 -46.15
CA GLY A 563 16.14 41.31 -45.66
C GLY A 563 17.00 41.47 -44.40
N PHE A 564 17.75 40.45 -44.00
CA PHE A 564 18.86 40.62 -43.07
C PHE A 564 20.18 40.74 -43.83
N THR A 565 21.12 41.49 -43.27
CA THR A 565 22.52 41.46 -43.70
C THR A 565 23.12 40.14 -43.20
N ILE A 566 23.29 39.19 -44.11
CA ILE A 566 23.84 37.86 -43.84
C ILE A 566 25.21 37.71 -44.50
N SER A 567 26.07 36.90 -43.89
CA SER A 567 27.33 36.45 -44.50
C SER A 567 27.53 34.97 -44.21
N LEU A 568 28.36 34.30 -45.00
CA LEU A 568 28.68 32.89 -44.73
C LEU A 568 29.36 32.80 -43.35
N TRP A 569 28.96 31.85 -42.51
CA TRP A 569 29.46 31.80 -41.14
C TRP A 569 30.97 31.54 -41.08
N GLN A 570 31.70 32.50 -40.50
CA GLN A 570 33.17 32.49 -40.39
C GLN A 570 33.65 32.61 -38.94
N THR A 571 32.77 32.94 -37.99
CA THR A 571 33.15 33.17 -36.58
C THR A 571 33.37 31.86 -35.82
N ARG A 572 34.61 31.34 -35.84
CA ARG A 572 35.27 30.40 -34.89
C ARG A 572 36.57 29.86 -35.50
N ASN A 573 37.41 29.21 -34.68
CA ASN A 573 38.50 28.40 -35.24
C ASN A 573 37.96 27.31 -36.19
N GLU A 574 38.79 26.89 -37.15
CA GLU A 574 38.38 26.00 -38.25
C GLU A 574 37.87 24.64 -37.76
N ALA A 575 38.50 24.06 -36.74
CA ALA A 575 38.10 22.79 -36.14
C ALA A 575 36.68 22.80 -35.57
N ASN A 576 36.27 23.87 -34.86
CA ASN A 576 34.90 23.99 -34.37
C ASN A 576 33.89 24.23 -35.49
N ARG A 577 34.31 24.90 -36.58
CA ARG A 577 33.46 25.11 -37.76
C ARG A 577 33.21 23.78 -38.48
N GLU A 578 34.23 22.95 -38.65
CA GLU A 578 34.08 21.61 -39.23
C GLU A 578 33.18 20.70 -38.40
N ALA A 579 33.41 20.63 -37.08
CA ALA A 579 32.57 19.82 -36.19
C ALA A 579 31.09 20.25 -36.25
N TYR A 580 30.83 21.55 -36.32
CA TYR A 580 29.48 22.07 -36.46
C TYR A 580 28.91 21.76 -37.85
N ARG A 581 29.67 22.01 -38.94
CA ARG A 581 29.26 21.72 -40.34
C ARG A 581 28.89 20.26 -40.57
N LEU A 582 29.60 19.33 -39.94
CA LEU A 582 29.29 17.90 -40.03
C LEU A 582 27.90 17.55 -39.49
N SER A 583 27.32 18.42 -38.67
CA SER A 583 25.97 18.26 -38.10
C SER A 583 24.89 19.02 -38.90
N CYS A 584 25.27 19.76 -39.95
CA CYS A 584 24.36 20.62 -40.71
C CYS A 584 23.90 19.99 -42.02
N SER A 585 22.64 20.24 -42.37
CA SER A 585 22.12 20.06 -43.71
C SER A 585 22.17 21.41 -44.46
N GLY A 586 23.32 21.72 -45.05
CA GLY A 586 23.49 22.87 -45.94
C GLY A 586 24.30 24.03 -45.38
N GLU A 587 24.06 25.23 -45.91
CA GLU A 587 24.81 26.44 -45.57
C GLU A 587 24.40 27.01 -44.20
N ILE A 588 25.38 27.54 -43.48
CA ILE A 588 25.21 28.21 -42.19
C ILE A 588 25.50 29.69 -42.39
N TRP A 589 24.55 30.52 -42.01
CA TRP A 589 24.59 31.97 -42.18
C TRP A 589 24.91 32.65 -40.86
N GLU A 590 25.67 33.73 -40.90
CA GLU A 590 25.95 34.60 -39.76
C GLU A 590 25.09 35.86 -39.84
N ILE A 591 24.49 36.22 -38.70
CA ILE A 591 23.77 37.46 -38.48
C ILE A 591 24.35 38.19 -37.26
N GLN A 592 24.23 39.51 -37.25
CA GLN A 592 24.67 40.36 -36.15
C GLN A 592 23.49 41.09 -35.52
N ARG A 593 23.46 41.19 -34.19
CA ARG A 593 22.46 41.91 -33.41
C ARG A 593 22.76 43.42 -33.42
N ASP A 594 21.77 44.26 -33.68
CA ASP A 594 21.96 45.71 -33.82
C ASP A 594 22.19 46.38 -32.46
N ALA A 595 21.56 45.85 -31.41
CA ALA A 595 21.59 46.45 -30.09
C ALA A 595 22.97 46.36 -29.39
N ASP A 596 23.73 45.29 -29.61
CA ASP A 596 25.00 45.04 -28.90
C ASP A 596 26.11 44.41 -29.75
N GLY A 597 25.89 44.27 -31.05
CA GLY A 597 26.88 43.72 -31.98
C GLY A 597 27.12 42.22 -31.86
N LYS A 598 26.39 41.48 -31.00
CA LYS A 598 26.58 40.02 -30.86
C LYS A 598 26.26 39.28 -32.15
N LYS A 599 27.07 38.27 -32.45
CA LYS A 599 26.90 37.43 -33.63
C LYS A 599 26.17 36.13 -33.31
N ALA A 600 25.37 35.67 -34.26
CA ALA A 600 24.72 34.37 -34.19
C ALA A 600 24.82 33.63 -35.53
N SER A 601 24.94 32.31 -35.47
CA SER A 601 24.79 31.44 -36.64
C SER A 601 23.33 30.99 -36.78
N VAL A 602 22.84 30.89 -38.01
CA VAL A 602 21.53 30.35 -38.36
C VAL A 602 21.68 29.31 -39.45
N GLY A 603 21.15 28.11 -39.23
CA GLY A 603 21.22 27.02 -40.20
C GLY A 603 20.38 25.81 -39.82
N LEU A 604 20.25 24.87 -40.75
CA LEU A 604 19.57 23.59 -40.52
C LEU A 604 20.58 22.56 -39.98
N MET A 605 20.26 21.98 -38.82
CA MET A 605 21.06 21.05 -38.02
C MET A 605 20.29 19.73 -37.86
N GLY A 606 20.46 18.82 -38.81
CA GLY A 606 19.64 17.61 -38.87
C GLY A 606 18.16 17.96 -39.05
N GLU A 607 17.35 17.67 -38.03
CA GLU A 607 15.91 17.93 -37.99
C GLU A 607 15.56 19.28 -37.33
N PHE A 608 16.51 20.21 -37.18
CA PHE A 608 16.26 21.48 -36.50
C PHE A 608 16.74 22.69 -37.29
N LEU A 609 15.95 23.76 -37.30
CA LEU A 609 16.48 25.09 -37.53
C LEU A 609 17.07 25.61 -36.21
N GLU A 610 18.39 25.85 -36.19
CA GLU A 610 19.08 26.41 -35.03
C GLU A 610 19.51 27.85 -35.26
N LEU A 611 19.33 28.68 -34.24
CA LEU A 611 20.04 29.94 -34.06
C LEU A 611 20.88 29.86 -32.79
N ARG A 612 22.19 30.11 -32.92
CA ARG A 612 23.15 30.02 -31.81
C ARG A 612 23.99 31.27 -31.71
N VAL A 613 23.97 31.93 -30.55
CA VAL A 613 24.73 33.16 -30.28
C VAL A 613 26.11 32.79 -29.78
N TRP A 614 27.11 33.49 -30.31
CA TRP A 614 28.51 33.25 -30.01
C TRP A 614 29.08 34.36 -29.13
N LYS A 615 30.06 34.00 -28.30
CA LYS A 615 30.97 34.96 -27.67
C LYS A 615 32.21 34.99 -28.54
N ASP A 616 32.63 36.18 -28.93
CA ASP A 616 33.88 36.41 -29.67
C ASP A 616 35.10 35.94 -28.86
#